data_AF-A0A972UIA0-F1
#
_entry.id   AF-A0A972UIA0-F1
#
_cell.length_a   1.000
_cell.length_b   1.000
_cell.length_c   1.000
_cell.angle_alpha   90.00
_cell.angle_beta   90.00
_cell.angle_gamma   90.00
#
_symmetry.space_group_name_H-M   'P 1'
#
loop_
_entity.id
_entity.type
_entity.pdbx_description
1 polymer ?
#
loop_
_entity_poly.entity_id
_entity_poly.type
_entity_poly.pdbx_seq_one_letter_code
_entity_poly.pdbx_strand_id
1 'polypeptide(L)'
;MHLAGDYEPLIPSLKKLNIDQFVLEFATPRAGDFGIVGKTLNDKEIGLGVVSPRNGEVESVEYIVEKAERALEYYKPSKIYLSPDCGFGTFSGCCVADEATAVAKMKRLVEAANVLRERHG
;
A
#
# COMPACT_ATOMS: atom_id res chain seq x y z
N MET A 1 -20.69 6.91 11.18
CA MET A 1 -19.57 7.87 11.15
C MET A 1 -18.57 7.39 10.10
N HIS A 2 -18.68 7.86 8.86
CA HIS A 2 -17.73 7.51 7.79
C HIS A 2 -16.53 8.46 7.89
N LEU A 3 -15.41 7.98 8.42
CA LEU A 3 -14.12 8.70 8.39
C LEU A 3 -13.52 8.54 7.00
N ALA A 4 -13.54 9.60 6.19
CA ALA A 4 -12.76 9.73 4.97
C ALA A 4 -11.72 10.84 5.19
N GLY A 5 -10.51 10.66 4.66
CA GLY A 5 -9.45 11.65 4.76
C GLY A 5 -8.24 11.18 3.98
N ASP A 6 -7.89 11.94 2.94
CA ASP A 6 -6.64 11.75 2.21
C ASP A 6 -5.45 12.25 3.06
N TYR A 7 -4.24 12.06 2.54
CA TYR A 7 -3.02 12.49 3.22
C TYR A 7 -2.76 14.01 3.11
N GLU A 8 -3.59 14.77 2.37
CA GLU A 8 -3.36 16.19 2.08
C GLU A 8 -3.17 17.03 3.36
N PRO A 9 -4.02 16.92 4.40
CA PRO A 9 -3.86 17.70 5.63
C PRO A 9 -2.58 17.35 6.41
N LEU A 10 -2.02 16.16 6.18
CA LEU A 10 -0.84 15.67 6.89
C LEU A 10 0.46 16.06 6.20
N ILE A 11 0.45 16.41 4.91
CA ILE A 11 1.65 16.71 4.11
C ILE A 11 2.60 17.71 4.79
N PRO A 12 2.15 18.86 5.36
CA PRO A 12 3.07 19.81 6.00
C PRO A 12 3.85 19.22 7.19
N SER A 13 3.24 18.27 7.88
CA SER A 13 3.86 17.55 9.00
C SER A 13 4.76 16.42 8.50
N LEU A 14 4.29 15.63 7.52
CA LEU A 14 5.06 14.52 6.95
C LEU A 14 6.37 14.99 6.32
N LYS A 15 6.37 16.14 5.63
CA LYS A 15 7.58 16.73 5.04
C LYS A 15 8.68 17.11 6.04
N LYS A 16 8.32 17.32 7.31
CA LYS A 16 9.28 17.68 8.37
C LYS A 16 9.94 16.46 9.00
N LEU A 17 9.47 15.26 8.71
CA LEU A 17 9.99 14.03 9.29
C LEU A 17 11.32 13.66 8.62
N ASN A 18 12.32 13.37 9.44
CA ASN A 18 13.60 12.84 8.97
C ASN A 18 13.54 11.31 8.92
N ILE A 19 12.88 10.79 7.89
CA ILE A 19 12.73 9.35 7.65
C ILE A 19 13.03 9.02 6.19
N ASP A 20 13.37 7.77 5.93
CA ASP A 20 13.69 7.28 4.59
C ASP A 20 12.46 6.77 3.84
N GLN A 21 11.49 6.19 4.55
CA GLN A 21 10.34 5.51 3.96
C GLN A 21 9.02 5.84 4.68
N PHE A 22 7.97 6.07 3.91
CA PHE A 22 6.59 6.10 4.38
C PHE A 22 5.89 4.79 4.02
N VAL A 23 5.20 4.14 4.96
CA VAL A 23 4.33 2.99 4.67
C VAL A 23 2.89 3.44 4.88
N LEU A 24 2.11 3.50 3.80
CA LEU A 24 0.79 4.16 3.78
C LEU A 24 -0.28 3.21 3.24
N GLU A 25 -1.47 3.30 3.82
CA GLU A 25 -2.63 2.48 3.42
C GLU A 25 -3.26 3.02 2.12
N PHE A 26 -3.50 2.15 1.13
CA PHE A 26 -4.15 2.47 -0.16
C PHE A 26 -5.01 1.33 -0.72
N ALA A 27 -5.20 0.23 0.02
CA ALA A 27 -6.03 -0.89 -0.44
C ALA A 27 -7.51 -0.49 -0.53
N THR A 28 -7.95 0.48 0.28
CA THR A 28 -9.33 0.97 0.28
C THR A 28 -9.45 2.35 -0.40
N PRO A 29 -10.56 2.65 -1.09
CA PRO A 29 -10.81 3.97 -1.72
C PRO A 29 -10.75 5.16 -0.75
N ARG A 30 -10.85 4.88 0.55
CA ARG A 30 -10.82 5.85 1.64
C ARG A 30 -9.52 6.63 1.74
N ALA A 31 -8.41 6.04 1.28
CA ALA A 31 -7.08 6.64 1.33
C ALA A 31 -6.85 7.78 0.31
N GLY A 32 -7.78 7.95 -0.63
CA GLY A 32 -7.63 8.90 -1.73
C GLY A 32 -6.69 8.40 -2.84
N ASP A 33 -6.33 9.31 -3.74
CA ASP A 33 -5.42 9.02 -4.85
C ASP A 33 -3.96 9.22 -4.43
N PHE A 34 -3.05 8.43 -5.04
CA PHE A 34 -1.61 8.50 -4.79
C PHE A 34 -1.01 9.86 -5.15
N GLY A 35 -1.70 10.65 -5.98
CA GLY A 35 -1.18 11.88 -6.56
C GLY A 35 -0.67 12.89 -5.54
N ILE A 36 -1.31 13.07 -4.37
CA ILE A 36 -0.83 14.07 -3.40
C ILE A 36 0.48 13.63 -2.74
N VAL A 37 0.57 12.37 -2.31
CA VAL A 37 1.79 11.79 -1.71
C VAL A 37 2.90 11.73 -2.75
N GLY A 38 2.59 11.21 -3.95
CA GLY A 38 3.55 11.10 -5.05
C GLY A 38 4.08 12.44 -5.55
N LYS A 39 3.29 13.51 -5.56
CA LYS A 39 3.78 14.85 -5.95
C LYS A 39 4.62 15.52 -4.87
N THR A 40 4.52 15.10 -3.61
CA THR A 40 5.04 15.86 -2.47
C THR A 40 6.11 15.15 -1.66
N LEU A 41 6.16 13.81 -1.68
CA LEU A 41 7.04 12.95 -0.89
C LEU A 41 7.82 11.95 -1.77
N ASN A 42 8.00 12.23 -3.08
CA ASN A 42 8.71 11.35 -4.02
C ASN A 42 10.24 11.32 -3.86
N ASP A 43 10.79 12.21 -3.03
CA ASP A 43 12.18 12.13 -2.61
C ASP A 43 12.41 10.96 -1.64
N LYS A 44 11.36 10.48 -0.93
CA LYS A 44 11.40 9.32 -0.03
C LYS A 44 10.99 8.01 -0.72
N GLU A 45 11.14 6.90 -0.01
CA GLU A 45 10.58 5.61 -0.40
C GLU A 45 9.12 5.48 0.03
N ILE A 46 8.37 4.63 -0.67
CA ILE A 46 6.96 4.37 -0.40
C ILE A 46 6.70 2.87 -0.24
N GLY A 47 6.23 2.50 0.95
CA GLY A 47 5.50 1.27 1.22
C GLY A 47 4.04 1.45 0.81
N LEU A 48 3.67 0.83 -0.29
CA LEU A 48 2.35 0.87 -0.88
C LEU A 48 1.47 -0.20 -0.22
N GLY A 49 0.60 0.20 0.69
CA GLY A 49 -0.45 -0.65 1.26
C GLY A 49 -1.51 -0.95 0.22
N VAL A 50 -1.54 -2.17 -0.35
CA VAL A 50 -2.44 -2.54 -1.46
C VAL A 50 -3.28 -3.78 -1.18
N VAL A 51 -3.08 -4.37 -0.01
CA VAL A 51 -3.82 -5.52 0.49
C VAL A 51 -4.50 -5.13 1.81
N SER A 52 -5.80 -5.36 1.91
CA SER A 52 -6.55 -5.05 3.12
C SER A 52 -6.52 -6.23 4.10
N PRO A 53 -6.08 -6.04 5.36
CA PRO A 53 -6.23 -7.06 6.40
C PRO A 53 -7.64 -7.07 7.01
N ARG A 54 -8.52 -6.16 6.57
CA ARG A 54 -9.85 -5.90 7.15
C ARG A 54 -10.97 -6.70 6.46
N ASN A 55 -10.65 -7.53 5.48
CA ASN A 55 -11.61 -8.40 4.80
C ASN A 55 -10.99 -9.78 4.53
N GLY A 56 -11.85 -10.76 4.25
CA GLY A 56 -11.45 -12.12 3.87
C GLY A 56 -11.17 -12.29 2.38
N GLU A 57 -11.35 -11.26 1.56
CA GLU A 57 -11.20 -11.34 0.11
C GLU A 57 -9.73 -11.26 -0.28
N VAL A 58 -9.21 -12.25 -1.00
CA VAL A 58 -7.83 -12.23 -1.48
C VAL A 58 -7.75 -11.37 -2.75
N GLU A 59 -6.97 -10.29 -2.70
CA GLU A 59 -6.78 -9.39 -3.83
C GLU A 59 -6.11 -10.11 -5.01
N SER A 60 -6.55 -9.79 -6.24
CA SER A 60 -5.94 -10.34 -7.44
C SER A 60 -4.56 -9.73 -7.69
N VAL A 61 -3.70 -10.47 -8.40
CA VAL A 61 -2.36 -9.98 -8.77
C VAL A 61 -2.48 -8.76 -9.67
N GLU A 62 -3.44 -8.78 -10.61
CA GLU A 62 -3.69 -7.70 -11.56
C GLU A 62 -4.06 -6.40 -10.85
N TYR A 63 -4.91 -6.47 -9.82
CA TYR A 63 -5.28 -5.32 -9.02
C TYR A 63 -4.07 -4.70 -8.29
N ILE A 64 -3.23 -5.55 -7.70
CA ILE A 64 -2.02 -5.11 -7.00
C ILE A 64 -1.04 -4.45 -7.98
N VAL A 65 -0.85 -5.05 -9.16
CA VAL A 65 0.02 -4.52 -10.22
C VAL A 65 -0.50 -3.17 -10.72
N GLU A 66 -1.79 -3.04 -11.04
CA GLU A 66 -2.39 -1.78 -11.50
C GLU A 66 -2.18 -0.66 -10.49
N LYS A 67 -2.36 -0.94 -9.20
CA LYS A 67 -2.12 0.02 -8.11
C LYS A 67 -0.67 0.44 -8.03
N ALA A 68 0.26 -0.50 -8.17
CA ALA A 68 1.69 -0.21 -8.17
C ALA A 68 2.12 0.59 -9.40
N GLU A 69 1.57 0.30 -10.57
CA GLU A 69 1.86 1.02 -11.82
C GLU A 69 1.43 2.49 -11.73
N ARG A 70 0.32 2.80 -11.03
CA ARG A 70 -0.05 4.19 -10.75
C ARG A 70 0.97 4.91 -9.87
N ALA A 71 1.63 4.21 -8.96
CA ALA A 71 2.69 4.81 -8.14
C ALA A 71 3.97 5.09 -8.96
N LEU A 72 4.20 4.36 -10.06
CA LEU A 72 5.34 4.60 -10.97
C LEU A 72 5.25 5.93 -11.72
N GLU A 73 4.08 6.56 -11.80
CA GLU A 73 3.94 7.94 -12.32
C GLU A 73 4.72 8.96 -11.48
N TYR A 74 4.99 8.64 -10.22
CA TYR A 74 5.60 9.56 -9.25
C TYR A 74 6.92 9.06 -8.66
N TYR A 75 7.09 7.74 -8.52
CA TYR A 75 8.25 7.11 -7.89
C TYR A 75 9.05 6.28 -8.90
N LYS A 76 10.38 6.21 -8.70
CA LYS A 76 11.21 5.22 -9.40
C LYS A 76 10.87 3.82 -8.88
N PRO A 77 10.94 2.76 -9.73
CA PRO A 77 10.70 1.39 -9.30
C PRO A 77 11.48 0.98 -8.04
N SER A 78 12.74 1.41 -7.93
CA SER A 78 13.62 1.12 -6.80
C SER A 78 13.20 1.75 -5.46
N LYS A 79 12.15 2.60 -5.45
CA LYS A 79 11.63 3.28 -4.26
C LYS A 79 10.24 2.77 -3.84
N ILE A 80 9.68 1.80 -4.55
CA ILE A 80 8.34 1.26 -4.31
C ILE A 80 8.45 -0.11 -3.64
N TYR A 81 7.76 -0.25 -2.52
CA TYR A 81 7.70 -1.48 -1.72
C TYR A 81 6.24 -1.88 -1.60
N LEU A 82 5.88 -3.11 -1.93
CA LEU A 82 4.50 -3.59 -1.75
C LEU A 82 4.29 -4.09 -0.32
N SER A 83 3.16 -3.73 0.28
CA SER A 83 2.81 -4.09 1.65
C SER A 83 1.30 -4.25 1.82
N PRO A 84 0.82 -4.95 2.88
CA PRO A 84 -0.56 -4.81 3.32
C PRO A 84 -0.77 -3.44 3.99
N ASP A 85 -2.01 -2.94 4.00
CA ASP A 85 -2.39 -1.70 4.70
C ASP A 85 -1.97 -1.73 6.18
N CYS A 86 -2.14 -2.88 6.83
CA CYS A 86 -1.78 -3.05 8.24
C CYS A 86 -1.43 -4.52 8.52
N GLY A 87 -1.01 -4.83 9.75
CA GLY A 87 -0.75 -6.21 10.17
C GLY A 87 -2.03 -7.04 10.29
N PHE A 88 -1.92 -8.35 10.07
CA PHE A 88 -3.04 -9.30 10.15
C PHE A 88 -3.44 -9.70 11.58
N GLY A 89 -2.64 -9.36 12.59
CA GLY A 89 -2.88 -9.74 13.99
C GLY A 89 -3.68 -8.73 14.84
N THR A 90 -4.19 -7.65 14.25
CA THR A 90 -4.61 -6.44 15.00
C THR A 90 -6.08 -6.36 15.40
N PHE A 91 -6.80 -7.48 15.47
CA PHE A 91 -8.19 -7.50 15.91
C PHE A 91 -8.33 -8.38 17.15
N SER A 92 -8.70 -7.79 18.29
CA SER A 92 -8.85 -8.42 19.62
C SER A 92 -9.63 -9.75 19.60
N GLY A 93 -8.96 -10.83 19.18
CA GLY A 93 -9.53 -12.17 19.02
C GLY A 93 -10.43 -12.40 17.78
N CYS A 94 -10.48 -11.47 16.82
CA CYS A 94 -11.37 -11.55 15.64
C CYS A 94 -10.64 -11.14 14.36
N CYS A 95 -9.56 -11.85 14.03
CA CYS A 95 -8.87 -11.64 12.76
C CYS A 95 -9.87 -11.88 11.61
N VAL A 96 -10.13 -10.85 10.81
CA VAL A 96 -11.05 -10.96 9.66
C VAL A 96 -10.44 -11.81 8.56
N ALA A 97 -9.11 -11.75 8.42
CA ALA A 97 -8.34 -12.72 7.65
C ALA A 97 -7.81 -13.80 8.61
N ASP A 98 -8.24 -15.04 8.42
CA ASP A 98 -7.60 -16.18 9.07
C ASP A 98 -6.16 -16.38 8.54
N GLU A 99 -5.42 -17.28 9.16
CA GLU A 99 -4.03 -17.55 8.78
C GLU A 99 -3.90 -17.95 7.30
N ALA A 100 -4.80 -18.81 6.81
CA ALA A 100 -4.77 -19.27 5.43
C ALA A 100 -4.98 -18.11 4.43
N THR A 101 -5.91 -17.21 4.74
CA THR A 101 -6.22 -16.01 3.96
C THR A 101 -5.06 -15.01 4.01
N ALA A 102 -4.47 -14.79 5.19
CA ALA A 102 -3.29 -13.93 5.32
C ALA A 102 -2.11 -14.46 4.49
N VAL A 103 -1.84 -15.77 4.54
CA VAL A 103 -0.81 -16.40 3.71
C VAL A 103 -1.13 -16.26 2.22
N ALA A 104 -2.39 -16.46 1.82
CA ALA A 104 -2.80 -16.29 0.43
C ALA A 104 -2.60 -14.85 -0.07
N LYS A 105 -2.99 -13.85 0.73
CA LYS A 105 -2.77 -12.42 0.45
C LYS A 105 -1.28 -12.10 0.31
N MET A 106 -0.44 -12.63 1.18
CA MET A 106 1.02 -12.45 1.08
C MET A 106 1.60 -13.08 -0.18
N LYS A 107 1.12 -14.26 -0.61
CA LYS A 107 1.52 -14.88 -1.88
C LYS A 107 1.20 -13.96 -3.07
N ARG A 108 0.03 -13.32 -3.09
CA ARG A 108 -0.36 -12.39 -4.15
C ARG A 108 0.55 -11.16 -4.22
N LEU A 109 0.97 -10.62 -3.09
CA LEU A 109 1.97 -9.54 -3.06
C LEU A 109 3.29 -9.96 -3.68
N VAL A 110 3.77 -11.18 -3.38
CA VAL A 110 5.02 -11.70 -3.95
C VAL A 110 4.90 -11.94 -5.46
N GLU A 111 3.80 -12.53 -5.91
CA GLU A 111 3.51 -12.74 -7.34
C GLU A 111 3.47 -11.41 -8.09
N ALA A 112 2.75 -10.41 -7.57
CA ALA A 112 2.70 -9.07 -8.16
C ALA A 112 4.08 -8.39 -8.19
N ALA A 113 4.86 -8.52 -7.11
CA ALA A 113 6.21 -7.97 -7.06
C ALA A 113 7.12 -8.60 -8.13
N ASN A 114 6.96 -9.89 -8.44
CA ASN A 114 7.72 -10.54 -9.50
C ASN A 114 7.33 -10.01 -10.89
N VAL A 115 6.02 -9.89 -11.16
CA VAL A 115 5.51 -9.29 -12.40
C VAL A 115 6.06 -7.87 -12.60
N LEU A 116 6.04 -7.04 -11.55
CA LEU A 116 6.55 -5.66 -11.63
C LEU A 116 8.08 -5.61 -11.84
N ARG A 117 8.84 -6.52 -11.22
CA ARG A 117 10.28 -6.63 -11.43
C ARG A 117 10.63 -7.06 -12.85
N GLU A 118 9.85 -7.95 -13.46
CA GLU A 118 10.05 -8.33 -14.86
C GLU A 118 9.75 -7.17 -15.83
N ARG A 119 8.80 -6.30 -15.49
CA ARG A 119 8.38 -5.16 -16.33
C ARG A 119 9.28 -3.93 -16.20
N HIS A 120 9.84 -3.69 -15.00
CA HIS A 120 10.46 -2.41 -14.65
C HIS A 120 11.82 -2.52 -13.93
N GLY A 121 12.31 -3.74 -13.69
CA GLY A 121 13.55 -4.04 -12.98
C GLY A 121 14.75 -4.30 -13.87
#